data_AF-A0A3N0A1B9-F1
#
_entry.id   AF-A0A3N0A1B9-F1
#
_cell.length_a   1.000
_cell.length_b   1.000
_cell.length_c   1.000
_cell.angle_alpha   90.00
_cell.angle_beta   90.00
_cell.angle_gamma   90.00
#
_symmetry.space_group_name_H-M   'P 1'
#
loop_
_entity.id
_entity.type
_entity.pdbx_description
1 polymer ?
#
loop_
_entity_poly.entity_id
_entity_poly.type
_entity_poly.pdbx_seq_one_letter_code
_entity_poly.pdbx_strand_id
1 'polypeptide(L)'
;IAIGAGSEQVTDFLEKTYKGDISTADASVLAVAGIYLSSEDKEGTGHIRMARIKKETGLYELVSGEEIVKYAGAAKEKYPQEQK
;
A
#
# COMPACT_ATOMS: atom_id res chain seq x y z
N ILE A 1 0.23 11.06 0.06
CA ILE A 1 -0.29 11.68 -1.17
C ILE A 1 -0.35 10.62 -2.26
N ALA A 2 -1.44 10.56 -3.02
CA ALA A 2 -1.60 9.69 -4.18
C ALA A 2 -1.80 10.50 -5.47
N ILE A 3 -1.53 9.90 -6.63
CA ILE A 3 -1.65 10.53 -7.96
C ILE A 3 -2.30 9.52 -8.92
N GLY A 4 -3.17 10.00 -9.81
CA GLY A 4 -3.86 9.18 -10.81
C GLY A 4 -5.31 8.87 -10.44
N ALA A 5 -5.88 7.83 -11.04
CA ALA A 5 -7.27 7.45 -10.78
C ALA A 5 -7.49 7.09 -9.29
N GLY A 6 -8.54 7.66 -8.70
CA GLY A 6 -8.87 7.46 -7.28
C GLY A 6 -7.92 8.15 -6.30
N SER A 7 -7.06 9.07 -6.75
CA SER A 7 -6.06 9.72 -5.89
C SER A 7 -6.64 10.50 -4.72
N GLU A 8 -7.81 11.13 -4.88
CA GLU A 8 -8.49 11.84 -3.79
C GLU A 8 -8.88 10.86 -2.68
N GLN A 9 -9.57 9.78 -3.03
CA GLN A 9 -9.99 8.74 -2.09
C GLN A 9 -8.80 8.09 -1.36
N VAL A 10 -7.72 7.80 -2.08
CA VAL A 10 -6.50 7.23 -1.48
C VAL A 10 -5.81 8.25 -0.59
N THR A 11 -5.75 9.52 -0.98
CA THR A 11 -5.12 10.57 -0.17
C THR A 11 -5.89 10.77 1.14
N ASP A 12 -7.22 10.86 1.09
CA ASP A 12 -8.08 10.94 2.28
C ASP A 12 -7.88 9.76 3.24
N PHE A 13 -7.76 8.55 2.69
CA PHE A 13 -7.47 7.35 3.47
C PHE A 13 -6.10 7.43 4.15
N LEU A 14 -5.08 7.86 3.42
CA LEU A 14 -3.73 8.02 3.95
C LEU A 14 -3.68 9.09 5.05
N GLU A 15 -4.35 10.23 4.87
CA GLU A 15 -4.40 11.29 5.88
C GLU A 15 -5.01 10.83 7.20
N LYS A 16 -6.02 9.95 7.15
CA LYS A 16 -6.69 9.41 8.34
C LYS A 16 -5.91 8.29 9.03
N THR A 17 -5.08 7.57 8.27
CA THR A 17 -4.54 6.27 8.69
C THR A 17 -3.04 6.29 8.92
N TYR A 18 -2.31 7.16 8.22
CA TYR A 18 -0.87 7.32 8.39
C TYR A 18 -0.53 7.84 9.78
N LYS A 19 0.51 7.28 10.39
CA LYS A 19 1.10 7.75 11.64
C LYS A 19 2.57 8.08 11.37
N GLY A 20 3.09 9.13 11.99
CA GLY A 20 4.46 9.60 11.74
C GLY A 20 5.57 8.61 12.09
N ASP A 21 5.27 7.62 12.95
CA ASP A 21 6.19 6.58 13.39
C ASP A 21 5.67 5.19 12.97
N ILE A 22 5.78 4.88 11.68
CA ILE A 22 5.46 3.55 11.14
C ILE A 22 6.69 2.92 10.49
N SER A 23 6.77 1.60 10.59
CA SER A 23 7.83 0.83 9.93
C SER A 23 7.66 0.89 8.40
N THR A 24 8.74 0.65 7.66
CA THR A 24 8.66 0.52 6.19
C THR A 24 7.70 -0.60 5.78
N ALA A 25 7.63 -1.69 6.55
CA ALA A 25 6.69 -2.77 6.28
C ALA A 25 5.24 -2.33 6.47
N ASP A 26 4.92 -1.61 7.56
CA ASP A 26 3.57 -1.09 7.78
C ASP A 26 3.18 -0.03 6.75
N ALA A 27 4.14 0.80 6.32
CA ALA A 27 3.93 1.75 5.22
C ALA A 27 3.65 1.03 3.89
N SER A 28 4.35 -0.07 3.60
CA SER A 28 4.07 -0.92 2.43
C SER A 28 2.68 -1.54 2.49
N VAL A 29 2.25 -2.03 3.66
CA VAL A 29 0.89 -2.55 3.88
C VAL A 29 -0.16 -1.46 3.65
N LEU A 30 0.07 -0.27 4.22
CA LEU A 30 -0.82 0.88 4.05
C LEU A 30 -0.91 1.32 2.58
N ALA A 31 0.21 1.30 1.85
CA ALA A 31 0.24 1.61 0.42
C ALA A 31 -0.59 0.60 -0.41
N VAL A 32 -0.46 -0.71 -0.11
CA VAL A 32 -1.27 -1.75 -0.79
C VAL A 32 -2.77 -1.58 -0.47
N ALA A 33 -3.13 -1.27 0.78
CA ALA A 33 -4.51 -0.98 1.14
C ALA A 33 -5.07 0.24 0.37
N GLY A 34 -4.25 1.27 0.17
CA GLY A 34 -4.59 2.42 -0.66
C GLY A 34 -4.85 2.04 -2.11
N ILE A 35 -4.02 1.17 -2.70
CA ILE A 35 -4.24 0.69 -4.09
C ILE A 35 -5.55 -0.10 -4.18
N TYR A 36 -5.85 -0.98 -3.23
CA TYR A 36 -7.12 -1.73 -3.21
C TYR A 36 -8.35 -0.85 -3.01
N LEU A 37 -8.19 0.30 -2.36
CA LEU A 37 -9.29 1.25 -2.19
C LEU A 37 -9.74 1.85 -3.52
N SER A 38 -8.81 2.14 -4.44
CA SER A 38 -9.09 2.72 -5.76
C SER A 38 -9.15 1.72 -6.91
N SER A 39 -8.77 0.46 -6.68
CA SER A 39 -8.76 -0.60 -7.69
C SER A 39 -10.11 -1.35 -7.77
N GLU A 40 -10.48 -1.76 -8.98
CA GLU A 40 -11.57 -2.72 -9.21
C GLU A 40 -11.17 -4.13 -8.75
N ASP A 41 -9.88 -4.49 -8.93
CA ASP A 41 -9.30 -5.71 -8.39
C ASP A 41 -8.75 -5.44 -6.98
N LYS A 42 -9.53 -5.82 -5.96
CA LYS A 42 -9.19 -5.68 -4.54
C LYS A 42 -8.52 -6.93 -3.96
N GLU A 43 -8.31 -7.94 -4.79
CA GLU A 43 -7.97 -9.28 -4.36
C GLU A 43 -6.59 -9.71 -4.84
N GLY A 44 -6.30 -9.45 -6.11
CA GLY A 44 -5.07 -9.82 -6.78
C GLY A 44 -3.90 -8.89 -6.46
N THR A 45 -2.68 -9.38 -6.68
CA THR A 45 -1.45 -8.58 -6.55
C THR A 45 -0.72 -8.39 -7.86
N GLY A 46 -1.17 -9.05 -8.94
CA GLY A 46 -0.51 -9.01 -10.25
C GLY A 46 -0.48 -7.62 -10.89
N HIS A 47 -1.43 -6.75 -10.53
CA HIS A 47 -1.51 -5.37 -10.99
C HIS A 47 -0.70 -4.39 -10.12
N ILE A 48 -0.08 -4.85 -9.02
CA ILE A 48 0.67 -4.01 -8.10
C ILE A 48 2.17 -4.06 -8.42
N ARG A 49 2.78 -2.89 -8.56
CA ARG A 49 4.23 -2.71 -8.62
C ARG A 49 4.66 -1.79 -7.49
N MET A 50 5.70 -2.19 -6.76
CA MET A 50 6.21 -1.42 -5.63
C MET A 50 7.73 -1.33 -5.71
N ALA A 51 8.24 -0.15 -5.36
CA ALA A 51 9.66 0.09 -5.17
C ALA A 51 9.87 0.82 -3.85
N ARG A 52 11.04 0.65 -3.25
CA ARG A 52 11.42 1.35 -2.02
C ARG A 52 12.87 1.80 -2.07
N ILE A 53 13.17 2.84 -1.29
CA ILE A 53 14.54 3.29 -1.04
C ILE A 53 14.89 2.87 0.38
N LYS A 54 15.94 2.07 0.55
CA LYS A 54 16.42 1.67 1.88
C LYS A 54 17.01 2.88 2.58
N LYS A 55 16.51 3.20 3.77
CA LYS A 55 17.00 4.34 4.57
C LYS A 55 18.49 4.20 4.91
N GLU A 56 18.96 2.97 5.13
CA GLU A 56 20.32 2.68 5.58
C GLU A 56 21.36 2.87 4.47
N THR A 57 21.03 2.47 3.25
CA THR A 57 21.97 2.46 2.12
C THR A 57 21.68 3.53 1.07
N GLY A 58 20.49 4.15 1.12
CA GLY A 58 19.97 5.04 0.08
C GLY A 58 19.67 4.33 -1.24
N LEU A 59 19.73 2.99 -1.29
CA LEU A 59 19.57 2.24 -2.53
C LEU A 59 18.10 2.02 -2.87
N TYR A 60 17.78 2.25 -4.13
CA TYR A 60 16.52 1.88 -4.75
C TYR A 60 16.46 0.37 -4.99
N GLU A 61 15.33 -0.24 -4.68
CA GLU A 61 15.03 -1.61 -5.06
C GLU A 61 13.56 -1.80 -5.43
N LEU A 62 13.31 -2.75 -6.33
CA LEU A 62 11.98 -3.26 -6.59
C LEU A 62 11.61 -4.25 -5.48
N VAL A 63 10.40 -4.09 -4.95
CA VAL A 63 9.85 -5.04 -3.99
C VAL A 63 9.41 -6.28 -4.74
N SER A 64 9.79 -7.45 -4.22
CA SER A 64 9.49 -8.74 -4.85
C SER A 64 7.98 -9.01 -4.86
N GLY A 65 7.51 -9.81 -5.82
CA GLY A 65 6.11 -10.22 -5.88
C GLY A 65 5.66 -10.98 -4.61
N GLU A 66 6.55 -11.77 -4.02
CA GLU A 66 6.29 -12.49 -2.77
C GLU A 66 6.12 -11.54 -1.57
N GLU A 67 6.92 -10.48 -1.48
CA GLU A 67 6.72 -9.43 -0.47
C GLU A 67 5.40 -8.69 -0.69
N ILE A 68 5.04 -8.37 -1.93
CA ILE A 68 3.76 -7.71 -2.25
C ILE A 68 2.58 -8.60 -1.82
N VAL A 69 2.64 -9.92 -2.05
CA VAL A 69 1.62 -10.87 -1.58
C VAL A 69 1.49 -10.86 -0.06
N LYS A 70 2.62 -10.83 0.68
CA LYS A 70 2.59 -10.72 2.14
C LYS A 70 1.96 -9.42 2.60
N TYR A 71 2.34 -8.29 1.99
CA TYR A 71 1.76 -6.99 2.32
C TYR A 71 0.28 -6.90 1.99
N ALA A 72 -0.16 -7.51 0.89
CA ALA A 72 -1.56 -7.58 0.51
C ALA A 72 -2.40 -8.39 1.51
N GLY A 73 -1.89 -9.53 2.00
CA GLY A 73 -2.57 -10.29 3.06
C GLY A 73 -2.76 -9.43 4.31
N ALA A 74 -1.68 -8.82 4.80
CA ALA A 74 -1.74 -7.94 5.97
C ALA A 74 -2.64 -6.70 5.74
N ALA A 75 -2.71 -6.19 4.50
CA ALA A 75 -3.56 -5.05 4.17
C ALA A 75 -5.03 -5.40 4.30
N LYS A 76 -5.44 -6.58 3.81
CA LYS A 76 -6.81 -7.08 3.94
C LYS A 76 -7.21 -7.30 5.40
N GLU A 77 -6.28 -7.76 6.24
CA GLU A 77 -6.54 -7.96 7.68
C GLU A 77 -6.62 -6.64 8.46
N LYS A 78 -5.70 -5.70 8.21
CA LYS A 78 -5.62 -4.43 8.96
C LYS A 78 -6.60 -3.37 8.47
N TYR A 79 -6.92 -3.40 7.18
CA TYR A 79 -7.78 -2.42 6.51
C TYR A 79 -8.87 -3.15 5.74
N PRO A 80 -9.80 -3.84 6.45
CA PRO A 80 -10.92 -4.47 5.79
C PRO A 80 -11.69 -3.38 5.06
N GLN A 81 -11.76 -3.50 3.74
CA GLN A 81 -12.55 -2.61 2.91
C GLN A 81 -14.00 -2.88 3.29
N GLU A 82 -14.62 -2.01 4.10
CA GLU A 82 -16.05 -2.12 4.39
C GLU A 82 -16.80 -2.17 3.05
N GLN A 83 -17.38 -3.34 2.75
CA GLN A 83 -18.40 -3.46 1.72
C GLN A 83 -19.61 -2.66 2.21
N LYS A 84 -19.68 -1.40 1.79
CA LYS A 84 -20.96 -0.68 1.79
C LYS A 84 -21.88 -1.27 0.74
#